data_AF-A0AAU9G3W8-F1
#
_entry.id   AF-A0AAU9G3W8-F1
#
_cell.length_a   1.000
_cell.length_b   1.000
_cell.length_c   1.000
_cell.angle_alpha   90.00
_cell.angle_beta   90.00
_cell.angle_gamma   90.00
#
_symmetry.space_group_name_H-M   'P 1'
#
loop_
_entity.id
_entity.type
_entity.pdbx_description
1 polymer ?
#
loop_
_entity_poly.entity_id
_entity_poly.type
_entity_poly.pdbx_seq_one_letter_code
_entity_poly.pdbx_strand_id
1 'polypeptide(L)'
;MDTKENTHWETDSEPQLETQPEAYSQQLTDDLLIETPTPPTPMRPRRLAPPMPPEDVLRRSIADNLMQIVVNMANVEYQRQCCEILQVSELAHDAHDKILAALQRIDEQRPGGPK
;
A
#
# COMPACT_ATOMS: atom_id res chain seq x y z
N MET A 1 17.71 -46.17 -28.80
CA MET A 1 16.62 -46.70 -27.97
C MET A 1 16.18 -45.56 -27.08
N ASP A 2 15.22 -44.80 -27.56
CA ASP A 2 14.55 -43.73 -26.85
C ASP A 2 13.65 -44.32 -25.77
N THR A 3 13.74 -43.80 -24.54
CA THR A 3 12.80 -44.15 -23.48
C THR A 3 12.18 -42.87 -22.96
N LYS A 4 10.87 -42.77 -23.23
CA LYS A 4 9.99 -41.66 -22.91
C LYS A 4 9.04 -42.18 -21.82
N GLU A 5 9.17 -41.67 -20.60
CA GLU A 5 8.19 -41.78 -19.51
C GLU A 5 8.17 -40.37 -18.87
N ASN A 6 7.12 -39.55 -18.87
CA ASN A 6 5.67 -39.70 -18.67
C ASN A 6 5.29 -40.09 -17.23
N THR A 7 5.48 -39.15 -16.31
CA THR A 7 4.84 -39.18 -14.98
C THR A 7 3.76 -38.10 -14.93
N HIS A 8 2.54 -38.62 -15.04
CA HIS A 8 1.24 -38.01 -15.04
C HIS A 8 0.84 -37.70 -13.58
N TRP A 9 0.66 -36.42 -13.23
CA TRP A 9 0.05 -36.05 -11.95
C TRP A 9 -1.47 -36.07 -12.12
N GLU A 10 -2.12 -37.11 -11.61
CA GLU A 10 -3.57 -37.11 -11.41
C GLU A 10 -3.92 -36.01 -10.42
N THR A 11 -4.86 -35.20 -10.88
CA THR A 11 -5.54 -34.12 -10.18
C THR A 11 -6.81 -34.71 -9.56
N ASP A 12 -6.94 -34.66 -8.24
CA ASP A 12 -8.21 -34.91 -7.53
C ASP A 12 -8.07 -34.36 -6.10
N SER A 13 -8.92 -33.53 -5.53
CA SER A 13 -10.06 -32.75 -6.02
C SER A 13 -10.25 -31.63 -4.99
N GLU A 14 -10.37 -30.40 -5.46
CA GLU A 14 -11.01 -29.30 -4.73
C GLU A 14 -12.52 -29.38 -5.05
N PRO A 15 -13.41 -29.02 -4.11
CA PRO A 15 -14.68 -28.45 -4.54
C PRO A 15 -15.01 -27.21 -3.70
N GLN A 16 -14.98 -26.01 -4.30
CA GLN A 16 -16.12 -25.42 -5.02
C GLN A 16 -15.99 -23.89 -5.02
N LEU A 17 -15.49 -23.38 -6.13
CA LEU A 17 -15.60 -21.98 -6.54
C LEU A 17 -16.95 -21.82 -7.26
N GLU A 18 -17.94 -21.22 -6.59
CA GLU A 18 -19.23 -20.91 -7.21
C GLU A 18 -19.12 -19.60 -8.01
N THR A 19 -18.93 -19.80 -9.31
CA THR A 19 -19.54 -19.07 -10.44
C THR A 19 -19.19 -17.59 -10.68
N GLN A 20 -18.19 -17.40 -11.55
CA GLN A 20 -18.09 -16.29 -12.51
C GLN A 20 -19.13 -16.49 -13.65
N PRO A 21 -19.62 -15.44 -14.34
CA PRO A 21 -18.82 -14.91 -15.47
C PRO A 21 -18.92 -13.40 -15.73
N GLU A 22 -17.77 -12.85 -16.14
CA GLU A 22 -17.58 -11.69 -17.00
C GLU A 22 -18.55 -11.68 -18.18
N ALA A 23 -19.27 -10.57 -18.36
CA ALA A 23 -19.65 -10.10 -19.68
C ALA A 23 -19.91 -8.59 -19.63
N TYR A 24 -19.08 -7.87 -20.37
CA TYR A 24 -19.41 -6.63 -21.04
C TYR A 24 -20.91 -6.52 -21.38
N SER A 25 -21.54 -5.42 -20.97
CA SER A 25 -22.52 -4.72 -21.80
C SER A 25 -22.73 -3.30 -21.28
N GLN A 26 -22.06 -2.37 -21.94
CA GLN A 26 -22.59 -1.03 -22.12
C GLN A 26 -23.97 -1.18 -22.80
N GLN A 27 -25.05 -1.03 -22.06
CA GLN A 27 -26.36 -0.65 -22.61
C GLN A 27 -26.55 0.80 -22.14
N LEU A 28 -26.22 1.85 -22.91
CA LEU A 28 -26.88 2.21 -24.17
C LEU A 28 -28.34 1.72 -24.18
N THR A 29 -29.14 2.34 -23.33
CA THR A 29 -30.57 2.54 -23.56
C THR A 29 -30.81 4.04 -23.57
N ASP A 30 -30.43 4.65 -24.69
CA ASP A 30 -31.22 5.76 -25.20
C ASP A 30 -32.58 5.17 -25.63
N ASP A 31 -33.65 5.92 -25.35
CA ASP A 31 -35.07 5.62 -25.61
C ASP A 31 -35.77 4.58 -24.71
N LEU A 32 -36.18 5.01 -23.51
CA LEU A 32 -37.62 5.12 -23.20
C LEU A 32 -37.88 5.98 -21.97
N LEU A 33 -38.48 7.15 -22.21
CA LEU A 33 -39.13 8.02 -21.23
C LEU A 33 -40.05 7.21 -20.29
N ILE A 34 -39.82 7.29 -18.98
CA ILE A 34 -40.86 7.43 -17.93
C ILE A 34 -40.20 8.20 -16.78
N GLU A 35 -40.48 9.50 -16.73
CA GLU A 35 -40.23 10.36 -15.60
C GLU A 35 -41.10 9.87 -14.43
N THR A 36 -40.49 9.12 -13.51
CA THR A 36 -41.09 8.85 -12.20
C THR A 36 -40.39 9.77 -11.20
N PRO A 37 -41.08 10.75 -10.58
CA PRO A 37 -40.46 11.59 -9.57
C PRO A 37 -40.16 10.74 -8.33
N THR A 38 -38.91 10.29 -8.22
CA THR A 38 -38.42 9.66 -6.99
C THR A 38 -38.36 10.75 -5.91
N PRO A 39 -38.94 10.52 -4.72
CA PRO A 39 -38.85 11.48 -3.63
C PRO A 39 -37.37 11.71 -3.29
N PRO A 40 -36.96 12.94 -2.92
CA PRO A 40 -35.58 13.23 -2.57
C PRO A 40 -35.20 12.37 -1.37
N THR A 41 -34.34 11.39 -1.60
CA THR A 41 -33.70 10.65 -0.50
C THR A 41 -32.89 11.67 0.30
N PRO A 42 -33.02 11.70 1.64
CA PRO A 42 -32.25 12.64 2.46
C PRO A 42 -30.78 12.39 2.20
N MET A 43 -30.11 13.37 1.57
CA MET A 43 -28.69 13.29 1.29
C MET A 43 -27.96 13.09 2.60
N ARG A 44 -27.37 11.90 2.77
CA ARG A 44 -26.52 11.59 3.91
C ARG A 44 -25.46 12.69 4.00
N PRO A 45 -25.22 13.31 5.16
CA PRO A 45 -24.16 14.30 5.31
C PRO A 45 -22.85 13.70 4.80
N ARG A 46 -22.28 14.29 3.75
CA ARG A 46 -20.97 13.90 3.24
C ARG A 46 -19.99 14.05 4.40
N ARG A 47 -19.47 12.92 4.90
CA ARG A 47 -18.38 12.94 5.88
C ARG A 47 -17.19 13.58 5.18
N LEU A 48 -16.90 14.84 5.51
CA LEU A 48 -15.72 15.52 5.04
C LEU A 48 -14.51 14.73 5.56
N ALA A 49 -13.62 14.34 4.65
CA ALA A 49 -12.37 13.71 5.04
C ALA A 49 -11.60 14.67 5.98
N PRO A 50 -10.93 14.14 7.01
CA PRO A 50 -10.13 14.99 7.88
C PRO A 50 -9.06 15.70 7.06
N PRO A 51 -8.70 16.95 7.45
CA PRO A 51 -7.62 17.66 6.79
C PRO A 51 -6.31 16.86 6.95
N MET A 52 -5.46 16.96 5.94
CA MET A 52 -4.15 16.32 5.95
C MET A 52 -3.31 16.85 7.13
N PRO A 53 -2.57 16.00 7.85
CA PRO A 53 -1.70 16.45 8.92
C PRO A 53 -0.56 17.33 8.37
N PRO A 54 0.03 18.21 9.20
CA PRO A 54 1.19 19.00 8.82
C PRO A 54 2.39 18.09 8.51
N GLU A 55 3.27 18.54 7.61
CA GLU A 55 4.39 17.73 7.12
C GLU A 55 5.33 17.26 8.23
N ASP A 56 5.58 18.06 9.27
CA ASP A 56 6.43 17.65 10.39
C ASP A 56 5.85 16.48 11.19
N VAL A 57 4.52 16.44 11.35
CA VAL A 57 3.83 15.32 12.02
C VAL A 57 3.89 14.08 11.15
N LEU A 58 3.71 14.24 9.84
CA LEU A 58 3.85 13.15 8.89
C LEU A 58 5.28 12.60 8.89
N ARG A 59 6.29 13.47 8.87
CA ARG A 59 7.72 13.09 8.86
C ARG A 59 8.09 12.32 10.12
N ARG A 60 7.66 12.78 11.30
CA ARG A 60 7.85 12.07 12.57
C ARG A 60 7.16 10.71 12.55
N SER A 61 5.91 10.65 12.12
CA SER A 61 5.18 9.39 11.99
C SER A 61 5.91 8.41 11.06
N ILE A 62 6.47 8.88 9.95
CA ILE A 62 7.26 8.03 9.04
C ILE A 62 8.53 7.54 9.75
N ALA A 63 9.25 8.42 10.46
CA ALA A 63 10.45 8.05 11.19
C ALA A 63 10.19 7.00 12.27
N ASP A 64 9.12 7.15 13.06
CA ASP A 64 8.70 6.19 14.07
C ASP A 64 8.40 4.81 13.46
N ASN A 65 7.64 4.77 12.37
CA ASN A 65 7.29 3.52 11.69
C ASN A 65 8.54 2.84 11.10
N LEU A 66 9.43 3.60 10.45
CA LEU A 66 10.67 3.07 9.90
C LEU A 66 11.60 2.55 11.01
N MET A 67 11.75 3.28 12.11
CA MET A 67 12.49 2.82 13.29
C MET A 67 11.93 1.48 13.79
N GLN A 68 10.60 1.39 13.93
CA GLN A 68 9.96 0.18 14.40
C GLN A 68 10.21 -1.01 13.45
N ILE A 69 10.21 -0.78 12.13
CA ILE A 69 10.51 -1.83 11.15
C ILE A 69 11.96 -2.32 11.30
N VAL A 70 12.93 -1.40 11.38
CA VAL A 70 14.36 -1.79 11.44
C VAL A 70 14.71 -2.45 12.77
N VAL A 71 14.11 -2.03 13.88
CA VAL A 71 14.33 -2.64 15.20
C VAL A 71 13.70 -4.04 15.28
N ASN A 72 12.54 -4.25 14.67
CA ASN A 72 11.86 -5.56 14.68
C ASN A 72 12.33 -6.52 13.57
N MET A 73 13.35 -6.14 12.81
CA MET A 73 13.85 -6.94 11.69
C MET A 73 14.57 -8.20 12.19
N ALA A 74 14.08 -9.39 11.80
CA ALA A 74 14.66 -10.66 12.25
C ALA A 74 15.93 -11.07 11.50
N ASN A 75 16.13 -10.55 10.28
CA ASN A 75 17.31 -10.86 9.48
C ASN A 75 18.50 -9.97 9.91
N VAL A 76 19.57 -10.61 10.37
CA VAL A 76 20.75 -9.94 10.93
C VAL A 76 21.59 -9.26 9.84
N GLU A 77 21.66 -9.83 8.63
CA GLU A 77 22.38 -9.21 7.51
C GLU A 77 21.74 -7.86 7.14
N TYR A 78 20.42 -7.81 7.06
CA TYR A 78 19.69 -6.59 6.75
C TYR A 78 19.74 -5.58 7.90
N GLN A 79 19.68 -6.03 9.16
CA GLN A 79 19.91 -5.13 10.30
C GLN A 79 21.30 -4.48 10.21
N ARG A 80 22.35 -5.26 9.92
CA ARG A 80 23.69 -4.72 9.74
C ARG A 80 23.76 -3.73 8.59
N GLN A 81 23.14 -4.04 7.45
CA GLN A 81 23.06 -3.11 6.32
C GLN A 81 22.34 -1.81 6.71
N CYS A 82 21.26 -1.89 7.48
CA CYS A 82 20.56 -0.71 8.00
C CYS A 82 21.47 0.13 8.91
N CYS A 83 22.27 -0.50 9.79
CA CYS A 83 23.26 0.21 10.60
C CYS A 83 24.28 0.94 9.73
N GLU A 84 24.78 0.30 8.67
CA GLU A 84 25.75 0.88 7.73
C GLU A 84 25.14 2.06 6.95
N ILE A 85 23.92 1.92 6.43
CA ILE A 85 23.21 2.97 5.67
C ILE A 85 22.92 4.19 6.55
N LEU A 86 22.41 3.95 7.77
CA LEU A 86 22.05 5.02 8.71
C LEU A 86 23.28 5.57 9.46
N GLN A 87 24.44 4.92 9.32
CA GLN A 87 25.69 5.23 10.02
C GLN A 87 25.49 5.28 11.54
N VAL A 88 24.87 4.23 12.07
CA VAL A 88 24.61 4.05 13.51
C VAL A 88 25.23 2.75 14.01
N SER A 89 25.64 2.74 15.28
CA SER A 89 26.14 1.52 15.91
C SER A 89 25.00 0.58 16.32
N GLU A 90 23.86 1.14 16.73
CA GLU A 90 22.70 0.39 17.17
C GLU A 90 21.41 1.05 16.69
N LEU A 91 20.51 0.26 16.08
CA LEU A 91 19.26 0.75 15.51
C LEU A 91 18.26 1.24 16.58
N ALA A 92 18.32 0.68 17.79
CA ALA A 92 17.36 0.99 18.85
C ALA A 92 17.50 2.41 19.44
N HIS A 93 18.69 3.02 19.33
CA HIS A 93 18.98 4.30 19.97
C HIS A 93 19.06 5.46 18.97
N ASP A 94 19.81 5.29 17.88
CA ASP A 94 20.18 6.43 17.03
C ASP A 94 19.48 6.44 15.67
N ALA A 95 18.75 5.38 15.30
CA ALA A 95 18.15 5.28 13.98
C ALA A 95 17.08 6.34 13.73
N HIS A 96 16.27 6.67 14.74
CA HIS A 96 15.17 7.62 14.60
C HIS A 96 15.66 8.98 14.09
N ASP A 97 16.67 9.56 14.72
CA ASP A 97 17.17 10.90 14.37
C ASP A 97 17.86 10.91 13.01
N LYS A 98 18.54 9.81 12.64
CA LYS A 98 19.14 9.65 11.32
C LYS A 98 18.07 9.55 10.22
N ILE A 99 17.01 8.80 10.46
CA ILE A 99 15.88 8.69 9.55
C ILE A 99 15.21 10.06 9.40
N LEU A 100 14.97 10.77 10.50
CA LEU A 100 14.34 12.09 10.47
C LEU A 100 15.18 13.11 9.68
N ALA A 101 16.50 13.14 9.92
CA ALA A 101 17.41 14.00 9.19
C ALA A 101 17.48 13.64 7.69
N ALA A 102 17.43 12.36 7.34
CA ALA A 102 17.38 11.92 5.95
C ALA A 102 16.08 12.37 5.25
N LEU A 103 14.93 12.21 5.92
CA LEU A 103 13.64 12.67 5.40
C LEU A 103 13.62 14.17 5.17
N GLN A 104 14.18 14.95 6.10
CA GLN A 104 14.29 16.40 5.94
C GLN A 104 15.14 16.77 4.71
N ARG A 105 16.30 16.12 4.53
CA ARG A 105 17.16 16.36 3.36
C ARG A 105 16.48 15.99 2.04
N ILE A 106 15.62 14.97 2.04
CA ILE A 106 14.84 14.56 0.86
C ILE A 106 13.79 15.63 0.53
N ASP A 107 13.10 16.15 1.53
CA ASP A 107 12.11 17.22 1.33
C ASP A 107 12.78 18.51 0.81
N GLU A 108 13.95 18.86 1.32
CA GLU A 108 14.74 20.02 0.88
C GLU A 108 15.23 19.89 -0.57
N GLN A 109 15.54 18.67 -1.01
CA GLN A 109 16.00 18.40 -2.39
C GLN A 109 14.84 18.24 -3.38
N ARG A 110 13.59 18.16 -2.92
CA ARG A 110 12.43 18.02 -3.79
C ARG A 110 12.28 19.29 -4.64
N PRO A 111 12.35 19.21 -5.99
CA PRO A 111 12.12 20.38 -6.83
C PRO A 111 10.67 20.85 -6.65
N GLY A 112 10.48 21.91 -5.85
CA GLY A 112 9.17 22.42 -5.44
C GLY A 112 8.97 22.61 -3.92
N GLY A 113 9.94 22.22 -3.08
CA GLY A 113 9.92 22.52 -1.64
C GLY A 113 10.06 24.02 -1.33
N PRO A 114 9.50 24.51 -0.21
CA PRO A 114 9.63 25.91 0.18
C PRO A 114 11.10 26.27 0.41
N LYS A 115 11.51 27.40 -0.15
CA LYS A 115 12.89 27.91 -0.15
C LYS A 115 13.11 28.87 1.01
#